data_AF-A0ABD5SAS4-F1
#
_entry.id   AF-A0ABD5SAS4-F1
#
_cell.length_a   1.000
_cell.length_b   1.000
_cell.length_c   1.000
_cell.angle_alpha   90.00
_cell.angle_beta   90.00
_cell.angle_gamma   90.00
#
_symmetry.space_group_name_H-M   'P 1'
#
loop_
_entity.id
_entity.type
_entity.pdbx_description
1 polymer ?
#
loop_
_entity_poly.entity_id
_entity_poly.type
_entity_poly.pdbx_seq_one_letter_code
_entity_poly.pdbx_strand_id
1 'polypeptide(L)'
;MSSWFTNRADAVRLDETFQLTEVPHVDAEKFEPIERAAIERLVTEQQGSLVRLQSDVLEMRAERTALERQLSTLESERGRLQERIGELEATRPSLEPTAVFSNLGAALQEVDEDLKGERYRVDDVDFRLKTNVIQTDEGLRMHLPSLDESSASANLSEVSFRLRAPRGETDAEQPSYVDVPDLRGVPYEVAARRLASAELTVGTVERAVDPDTTPGTVIEQFPDAFSVAEAEAPIDLVIAADPDPGPDGRTAERETTNETEGSQDESRTDTRERAPRSGGDASEDDAPTADDDERNQAEPFRRAIAEVAPEHGKAVVDRLRRAGVTDPESLRRFDPDELAARLSIPTEVVDELQAELGGKRDPVPLEEVSGIGPTYAGRLRDAGVHGVSQLATLDPGTVSDLARVSTGRAEEWIEQARRLSGES
;
A
#
# COMPACT_ATOMS: atom_id res chain seq x y z
N MET A 1 -18.98 -16.04 38.50
CA MET A 1 -19.36 -14.62 38.36
C MET A 1 -20.83 -14.59 37.92
N SER A 2 -21.75 -14.86 38.86
CA SER A 2 -22.74 -13.88 39.38
C SER A 2 -23.79 -13.50 38.31
N SER A 3 -24.73 -14.38 37.93
CA SER A 3 -26.01 -14.66 38.59
C SER A 3 -26.80 -13.41 39.04
N TRP A 4 -27.30 -12.61 38.09
CA TRP A 4 -28.26 -11.52 38.38
C TRP A 4 -29.53 -11.48 37.50
N PHE A 5 -29.76 -12.47 36.64
CA PHE A 5 -31.04 -12.64 35.94
C PHE A 5 -31.72 -13.96 36.30
N THR A 6 -32.12 -14.09 37.57
CA THR A 6 -33.25 -14.96 37.89
C THR A 6 -34.49 -14.10 37.94
N ASN A 7 -35.21 -14.17 36.83
CA ASN A 7 -36.60 -13.80 36.63
C ASN A 7 -37.42 -13.94 37.92
N ARG A 8 -37.54 -12.84 38.69
CA ARG A 8 -38.62 -12.70 39.65
C ARG A 8 -39.84 -12.25 38.86
N ALA A 9 -40.47 -13.24 38.26
CA ALA A 9 -41.86 -13.16 37.81
C ALA A 9 -42.77 -13.04 39.05
N ASP A 10 -42.64 -11.94 39.80
CA ASP A 10 -43.81 -11.34 40.44
C ASP A 10 -44.52 -10.56 39.32
N ALA A 11 -45.10 -11.31 38.40
CA ALA A 11 -46.15 -10.80 37.55
C ALA A 11 -47.25 -10.35 38.53
N VAL A 12 -47.26 -9.07 38.87
CA VAL A 12 -48.39 -8.42 39.52
C VAL A 12 -49.58 -8.75 38.62
N ARG A 13 -50.39 -9.71 39.06
CA ARG A 13 -51.62 -10.08 38.38
C ARG A 13 -52.53 -8.87 38.47
N LEU A 14 -52.52 -8.04 37.44
CA LEU A 14 -53.50 -6.97 37.21
C LEU A 14 -54.91 -7.53 36.89
N ASP A 15 -55.12 -8.82 37.13
CA ASP A 15 -56.39 -9.56 37.03
C ASP A 15 -57.14 -9.61 38.37
N GLU A 16 -56.51 -9.23 39.48
CA GLU A 16 -57.24 -9.02 40.73
C GLU A 16 -58.13 -7.78 40.54
N THR A 17 -59.39 -8.04 40.20
CA THR A 17 -60.46 -7.06 40.33
C THR A 17 -60.34 -6.47 41.72
N PHE A 18 -59.94 -5.19 41.82
CA PHE A 18 -60.02 -4.42 43.04
C PHE A 18 -61.50 -4.42 43.47
N GLN A 19 -61.90 -5.43 44.23
CA GLN A 19 -63.15 -5.39 44.95
C GLN A 19 -62.92 -4.28 45.97
N LEU A 20 -63.54 -3.11 45.73
CA LEU A 20 -63.67 -2.08 46.75
C LEU A 20 -64.43 -2.72 47.90
N THR A 21 -63.69 -3.37 48.78
CA THR A 21 -64.17 -3.77 50.10
C THR A 21 -64.60 -2.46 50.75
N GLU A 22 -65.84 -2.41 51.23
CA GLU A 22 -66.51 -1.22 51.75
C GLU A 22 -65.52 -0.25 52.38
N VAL A 23 -65.38 0.92 51.74
CA VAL A 23 -64.55 1.99 52.29
C VAL A 23 -65.08 2.27 53.70
N PRO A 24 -64.26 2.16 54.76
CA PRO A 24 -64.74 2.35 56.11
C PRO A 24 -65.41 3.73 56.22
N HIS A 25 -66.68 3.75 56.61
CA HIS A 25 -67.45 4.99 56.71
C HIS A 25 -66.90 5.82 57.87
N VAL A 26 -66.16 6.87 57.54
CA VAL A 26 -65.58 7.77 58.53
C VAL A 26 -66.60 8.86 58.84
N ASP A 27 -67.02 8.91 60.11
CA ASP A 27 -68.06 9.79 60.62
C ASP A 27 -67.52 11.21 60.81
N ALA A 28 -67.76 12.09 59.84
CA ALA A 28 -67.14 13.42 59.75
C ALA A 28 -67.50 14.38 60.89
N GLU A 29 -68.56 14.08 61.65
CA GLU A 29 -69.03 14.88 62.79
C GLU A 29 -68.18 14.69 64.05
N LYS A 30 -67.35 13.64 64.10
CA LYS A 30 -66.51 13.31 65.28
C LYS A 30 -65.13 13.97 65.29
N PHE A 31 -64.75 14.67 64.22
CA PHE A 31 -63.47 15.36 64.11
C PHE A 31 -63.57 16.82 64.53
N GLU A 32 -62.48 17.35 65.08
CA GLU A 32 -62.38 18.80 65.27
C GLU A 32 -62.32 19.52 63.90
N PRO A 33 -62.78 20.79 63.81
CA PRO A 33 -62.79 21.53 62.54
C PRO A 33 -61.42 21.62 61.86
N ILE A 34 -60.35 21.66 62.65
CA ILE A 34 -58.96 21.72 62.17
C ILE A 34 -58.53 20.38 61.56
N GLU A 35 -58.86 19.26 62.22
CA GLU A 35 -58.56 17.91 61.75
C GLU A 35 -59.31 17.60 60.46
N ARG A 36 -60.59 17.97 60.40
CA ARG A 36 -61.40 17.83 59.18
C ARG A 36 -60.81 18.61 58.00
N ALA A 37 -60.41 19.86 58.21
CA ALA A 37 -59.78 20.66 57.15
C ALA A 37 -58.42 20.07 56.69
N ALA A 38 -57.66 19.45 57.60
CA ALA A 38 -56.41 18.77 57.26
C ALA A 38 -56.66 17.51 56.42
N ILE A 39 -57.67 16.70 56.78
CA ILE A 39 -58.07 15.51 56.04
C ILE A 39 -58.61 15.88 54.66
N GLU A 40 -59.48 16.89 54.55
CA GLU A 40 -60.01 17.38 53.27
C GLU A 40 -58.88 17.83 52.33
N ARG A 41 -57.87 18.53 52.85
CA ARG A 41 -56.66 18.91 52.09
C ARG A 41 -55.87 17.70 51.61
N LEU A 42 -55.60 16.73 52.50
CA LEU A 42 -54.87 15.52 52.15
C LEU A 42 -55.62 14.70 51.10
N VAL A 43 -56.95 14.55 51.23
CA VAL A 43 -57.77 13.85 50.23
C VAL A 43 -57.72 14.57 48.89
N THR A 44 -57.80 15.90 48.89
CA THR A 44 -57.70 16.70 47.66
C THR A 44 -56.31 16.55 47.01
N GLU A 45 -55.25 16.52 47.82
CA GLU A 45 -53.88 16.29 47.35
C GLU A 45 -53.70 14.88 46.76
N GLN A 46 -54.24 13.86 47.43
CA GLN A 46 -54.24 12.48 46.96
C GLN A 46 -55.04 12.33 45.65
N GLN A 47 -56.21 12.95 45.55
CA GLN A 47 -57.00 12.99 44.31
C GLN A 47 -56.23 13.68 43.18
N GLY A 48 -55.54 14.79 43.47
CA GLY A 48 -54.68 15.47 42.51
C GLY A 48 -53.51 14.60 42.04
N SER A 49 -52.87 13.87 42.95
CA SER A 49 -51.80 12.91 42.64
C SER A 49 -52.29 11.77 41.77
N LEU A 50 -53.47 11.21 42.08
CA LEU A 50 -54.06 10.11 41.32
C LEU A 50 -54.41 10.53 39.89
N VAL A 51 -54.94 11.75 39.69
CA VAL A 51 -55.20 12.29 38.35
C VAL A 51 -53.90 12.44 37.56
N ARG A 52 -52.83 12.95 38.17
CA ARG A 52 -51.51 13.06 37.50
C ARG A 52 -50.99 11.68 37.10
N LEU A 53 -50.99 10.71 38.02
CA LEU A 53 -50.53 9.35 37.72
C LEU A 53 -51.37 8.70 36.60
N GLN A 54 -52.68 8.94 36.56
CA GLN A 54 -53.54 8.47 35.46
C GLN A 54 -53.16 9.11 34.12
N SER A 55 -52.87 10.41 34.11
CA SER A 55 -52.37 11.11 32.92
C SER A 55 -51.03 10.55 32.45
N ASP A 56 -50.07 10.38 33.36
CA ASP A 56 -48.74 9.84 33.05
C ASP A 56 -48.84 8.41 32.48
N VAL A 57 -49.72 7.57 33.04
CA VAL A 57 -49.97 6.22 32.52
C VAL A 57 -50.55 6.24 31.12
N LEU A 58 -51.42 7.20 30.80
CA LEU A 58 -51.96 7.35 29.44
C LEU A 58 -50.90 7.82 28.45
N GLU A 59 -50.03 8.74 28.85
CA GLU A 59 -48.89 9.22 28.06
C GLU A 59 -47.91 8.08 27.77
N MET A 60 -47.46 7.36 28.80
CA MET A 60 -46.58 6.20 28.65
C MET A 60 -47.18 5.11 27.75
N ARG A 61 -48.51 4.90 27.82
CA ARG A 61 -49.20 3.96 26.92
C ARG A 61 -49.18 4.45 25.47
N ALA A 62 -49.41 5.74 25.25
CA ALA A 62 -49.35 6.34 23.92
C ALA A 62 -47.94 6.25 23.32
N GLU A 63 -46.91 6.54 24.12
CA GLU A 63 -45.50 6.39 23.74
C GLU A 63 -45.17 4.95 23.39
N ARG A 64 -45.57 3.98 24.23
CA ARG A 64 -45.38 2.56 23.95
C ARG A 64 -45.99 2.17 22.60
N THR A 65 -47.23 2.59 22.33
CA THR A 65 -47.88 2.27 21.04
C THR A 65 -47.18 2.97 19.87
N ALA A 66 -46.63 4.17 20.06
CA ALA A 66 -45.83 4.83 19.03
C ALA A 66 -44.54 4.06 18.73
N LEU A 67 -43.81 3.64 19.76
CA LEU A 67 -42.61 2.83 19.64
C LEU A 67 -42.89 1.48 18.98
N GLU A 68 -43.98 0.80 19.33
CA GLU A 68 -44.40 -0.46 18.69
C GLU A 68 -44.66 -0.28 17.17
N ARG A 69 -45.23 0.86 16.75
CA ARG A 69 -45.40 1.19 15.32
C ARG A 69 -44.07 1.47 14.62
N GLN A 70 -43.16 2.18 15.28
CA GLN A 70 -41.82 2.43 14.72
C GLN A 70 -41.03 1.13 14.56
N LEU A 71 -41.08 0.25 15.56
CA LEU A 71 -40.44 -1.05 15.51
C LEU A 71 -40.97 -1.90 14.35
N SER A 72 -42.29 -1.98 14.17
CA SER A 72 -42.86 -2.73 13.03
C SER A 72 -42.48 -2.13 11.67
N THR A 73 -42.34 -0.81 11.58
CA THR A 73 -41.86 -0.13 10.36
C THR A 73 -40.42 -0.52 10.07
N LEU A 74 -39.54 -0.47 11.08
CA LEU A 74 -38.13 -0.84 10.95
C LEU A 74 -37.94 -2.33 10.63
N GLU A 75 -38.74 -3.22 11.23
CA GLU A 75 -38.70 -4.65 10.90
C GLU A 75 -39.12 -4.91 9.46
N SER A 76 -40.12 -4.18 8.96
CA SER A 76 -40.55 -4.26 7.56
C SER A 76 -39.47 -3.74 6.61
N GLU A 77 -38.81 -2.63 6.96
CA GLU A 77 -37.69 -2.09 6.19
C GLU A 77 -36.49 -3.04 6.16
N ARG A 78 -36.11 -3.60 7.32
CA ARG A 78 -35.09 -4.65 7.41
C ARG A 78 -35.42 -5.82 6.50
N GLY A 79 -36.67 -6.30 6.52
CA GLY A 79 -37.12 -7.38 5.65
C GLY A 79 -36.94 -7.07 4.17
N ARG A 80 -37.35 -5.88 3.73
CA ARG A 80 -37.15 -5.41 2.34
C ARG A 80 -35.68 -5.32 1.97
N LEU A 81 -34.85 -4.79 2.86
CA LEU A 81 -33.40 -4.68 2.63
C LEU A 81 -32.75 -6.07 2.53
N GLN A 82 -33.14 -7.02 3.38
CA GLN A 82 -32.65 -8.40 3.32
C GLN A 82 -33.06 -9.09 2.02
N GLU A 83 -34.31 -8.93 1.58
CA GLU A 83 -34.77 -9.43 0.28
C GLU A 83 -33.96 -8.81 -0.86
N ARG A 84 -33.71 -7.49 -0.79
CA ARG A 84 -32.90 -6.78 -1.79
C ARG A 84 -31.45 -7.26 -1.81
N ILE A 85 -30.84 -7.50 -0.66
CA ILE A 85 -29.50 -8.08 -0.57
C ILE A 85 -29.48 -9.47 -1.21
N GLY A 86 -30.46 -10.32 -0.91
CA GLY A 86 -30.58 -11.64 -1.53
C GLY A 86 -30.74 -11.58 -3.06
N GLU A 87 -31.53 -10.65 -3.59
CA GLU A 87 -31.61 -10.42 -5.05
C GLU A 87 -30.27 -10.01 -5.65
N LEU A 88 -29.55 -9.11 -4.98
CA LEU A 88 -28.24 -8.63 -5.44
C LEU A 88 -27.17 -9.73 -5.37
N GLU A 89 -27.18 -10.55 -4.32
CA GLU A 89 -26.31 -11.72 -4.18
C GLU A 89 -26.63 -12.77 -5.24
N ALA A 90 -27.90 -13.02 -5.56
CA ALA A 90 -28.27 -13.94 -6.64
C ALA A 90 -27.82 -13.43 -8.02
N THR A 91 -27.76 -12.11 -8.19
CA THR A 91 -27.27 -11.49 -9.43
C THR A 91 -25.73 -11.48 -9.49
N ARG A 92 -25.03 -11.54 -8.36
CA ARG A 92 -23.57 -11.62 -8.28
C ARG A 92 -23.12 -13.09 -8.29
N PRO A 93 -22.44 -13.58 -9.35
CA PRO A 93 -21.90 -14.94 -9.32
C PRO A 93 -20.87 -15.04 -8.18
N SER A 94 -21.20 -15.81 -7.14
CA SER A 94 -20.24 -16.16 -6.10
C SER A 94 -19.36 -17.28 -6.66
N LEU A 95 -18.09 -17.00 -6.88
CA LEU A 95 -17.15 -17.97 -7.42
C LEU A 95 -16.27 -18.51 -6.30
N GLU A 96 -15.90 -19.78 -6.41
CA GLU A 96 -14.83 -20.32 -5.57
C GLU A 96 -13.50 -19.67 -5.95
N PRO A 97 -12.61 -19.36 -4.99
CA PRO A 97 -11.31 -18.77 -5.26
C PRO A 97 -10.54 -19.52 -6.34
N THR A 98 -10.51 -20.85 -6.26
CA THR A 98 -9.83 -21.72 -7.22
C THR A 98 -10.36 -21.57 -8.64
N ALA A 99 -11.68 -21.41 -8.80
CA ALA A 99 -12.31 -21.22 -10.11
C ALA A 99 -11.93 -19.87 -10.73
N VAL A 100 -11.83 -18.81 -9.93
CA VAL A 100 -11.40 -17.49 -10.40
C VAL A 100 -9.96 -17.54 -10.91
N PHE A 101 -9.03 -18.10 -10.14
CA PHE A 101 -7.62 -18.19 -10.54
C PHE A 101 -7.40 -19.13 -11.72
N SER A 102 -8.16 -20.22 -11.82
CA SER A 102 -8.09 -21.14 -12.97
C SER A 102 -8.55 -20.48 -14.26
N ASN A 103 -9.68 -19.75 -14.22
CA ASN A 103 -10.21 -19.07 -15.41
C ASN A 103 -9.30 -17.91 -15.83
N LEU A 104 -8.76 -17.15 -14.87
CA LEU A 104 -7.79 -16.09 -15.16
C LEU A 104 -6.50 -16.66 -15.75
N GLY A 105 -5.99 -17.76 -15.21
CA GLY A 105 -4.80 -18.45 -15.74
C GLY A 105 -5.01 -18.94 -17.17
N ALA A 106 -6.18 -19.52 -17.47
CA ALA A 106 -6.52 -19.94 -18.82
C ALA A 106 -6.60 -18.75 -19.80
N ALA A 107 -7.21 -17.64 -19.40
CA ALA A 107 -7.29 -16.43 -20.21
C ALA A 107 -5.90 -15.80 -20.48
N LEU A 108 -5.02 -15.78 -19.47
CA LEU A 108 -3.64 -15.30 -19.64
C LEU A 108 -2.82 -16.19 -20.57
N GLN A 109 -3.05 -17.51 -20.53
CA GLN A 109 -2.38 -18.45 -21.42
C GLN A 109 -2.82 -18.26 -22.88
N GLU A 110 -4.11 -18.02 -23.13
CA GLU A 110 -4.64 -17.69 -24.46
C GLU A 110 -4.01 -16.39 -25.00
N VAL A 111 -3.93 -15.35 -24.16
CA VAL A 111 -3.29 -14.08 -24.53
C VAL A 111 -1.79 -14.25 -24.82
N ASP A 112 -1.06 -15.04 -24.03
CA ASP A 112 0.36 -15.32 -24.28
C ASP A 112 0.56 -16.15 -25.56
N GLU A 113 -0.36 -17.06 -25.89
CA GLU A 113 -0.34 -17.84 -27.14
C GLU A 113 -0.56 -16.94 -28.37
N ASP A 114 -1.52 -16.03 -28.29
CA ASP A 114 -1.78 -15.03 -29.34
C ASP A 114 -0.58 -14.09 -29.54
N LEU A 115 -0.01 -13.58 -28.44
CA LEU A 115 1.12 -12.64 -28.48
C LEU A 115 2.43 -13.30 -28.93
N LYS A 116 2.64 -14.59 -28.62
CA LYS A 116 3.75 -15.39 -29.17
C LYS A 116 3.73 -15.40 -30.69
N GLY A 117 2.54 -15.44 -31.30
CA GLY A 117 2.36 -15.32 -32.75
C GLY A 117 2.88 -13.99 -33.31
N GLU A 118 2.84 -12.91 -32.52
CA GLU A 118 3.22 -11.55 -32.93
C GLU A 118 4.65 -11.13 -32.53
N ARG A 119 5.47 -12.05 -32.01
CA ARG A 119 6.83 -11.81 -31.47
C ARG A 119 6.86 -11.02 -30.17
N TYR A 120 5.85 -11.16 -29.32
CA TYR A 120 5.82 -10.63 -27.96
C TYR A 120 5.63 -11.77 -26.96
N ARG A 121 6.17 -11.62 -25.74
CA ARG A 121 5.94 -12.54 -24.62
C ARG A 121 5.52 -11.74 -23.40
N VAL A 122 4.60 -12.30 -22.62
CA VAL A 122 4.20 -11.73 -21.33
C VAL A 122 5.16 -12.26 -20.27
N ASP A 123 5.91 -11.39 -19.59
CA ASP A 123 7.01 -11.81 -18.70
C ASP A 123 6.68 -11.60 -17.22
N ASP A 124 5.90 -10.56 -16.90
CA ASP A 124 5.48 -10.23 -15.53
C ASP A 124 4.01 -9.80 -15.55
N VAL A 125 3.18 -10.41 -14.69
CA VAL A 125 1.74 -10.14 -14.58
C VAL A 125 1.42 -9.88 -13.12
N ASP A 126 1.07 -8.65 -12.79
CA ASP A 126 0.58 -8.26 -11.47
C ASP A 126 -0.92 -7.98 -11.55
N PHE A 127 -1.68 -8.63 -10.67
CA PHE A 127 -3.13 -8.53 -10.64
C PHE A 127 -3.57 -8.15 -9.23
N ARG A 128 -4.26 -7.02 -9.11
CA ARG A 128 -4.86 -6.55 -7.86
C ARG A 128 -6.36 -6.67 -7.96
N LEU A 129 -6.87 -7.78 -7.44
CA LEU A 129 -8.30 -8.04 -7.39
C LEU A 129 -8.92 -7.34 -6.18
N LYS A 130 -9.85 -6.42 -6.41
CA LYS A 130 -10.75 -5.93 -5.37
C LYS A 130 -11.92 -6.90 -5.28
N THR A 131 -12.03 -7.69 -4.21
CA THR A 131 -13.07 -8.69 -4.05
C THR A 131 -13.48 -8.81 -2.59
N ASN A 132 -14.78 -9.01 -2.36
CA ASN A 132 -15.31 -9.30 -1.04
C ASN A 132 -15.30 -10.81 -0.82
N VAL A 133 -14.72 -11.24 0.30
CA VAL A 133 -14.62 -12.65 0.68
C VAL A 133 -15.63 -12.92 1.78
N ILE A 134 -16.52 -13.89 1.55
CA ILE A 134 -17.52 -14.33 2.52
C ILE A 134 -17.29 -15.80 2.86
N GLN A 135 -17.52 -16.18 4.12
CA GLN A 135 -17.49 -17.56 4.57
C GLN A 135 -18.93 -18.09 4.59
N THR A 136 -19.24 -19.03 3.69
CA THR A 136 -20.52 -19.72 3.65
C THR A 136 -20.37 -21.16 4.18
N ASP A 137 -21.51 -21.84 4.41
CA ASP A 137 -21.51 -23.26 4.83
C ASP A 137 -20.87 -24.19 3.78
N GLU A 138 -20.79 -23.74 2.53
CA GLU A 138 -20.16 -24.44 1.40
C GLU A 138 -18.69 -24.05 1.20
N GLY A 139 -18.14 -23.18 2.07
CA GLY A 139 -16.73 -22.79 2.07
C GLY A 139 -16.49 -21.30 1.84
N LEU A 140 -15.25 -20.95 1.51
CA LEU A 140 -14.87 -19.57 1.23
C LEU A 140 -15.35 -19.19 -0.18
N ARG A 141 -16.18 -18.15 -0.30
CA ARG A 141 -16.64 -17.62 -1.59
C ARG A 141 -16.17 -16.19 -1.81
N MET A 142 -15.86 -15.88 -3.07
CA MET A 142 -15.45 -14.54 -3.51
C MET A 142 -16.57 -13.92 -4.35
N HIS A 143 -16.92 -12.68 -4.02
CA HIS A 143 -17.73 -11.83 -4.89
C HIS A 143 -16.82 -10.86 -5.62
N LEU A 144 -16.88 -10.93 -6.95
CA LEU A 144 -16.23 -9.97 -7.84
C LEU A 144 -17.11 -8.72 -7.95
N PRO A 145 -16.53 -7.52 -7.98
CA PRO A 145 -17.25 -6.29 -8.30
C PRO A 145 -17.75 -6.41 -9.74
N SER A 146 -19.02 -6.05 -9.97
CA SER A 146 -19.58 -6.04 -11.32
C SER A 146 -19.15 -4.78 -12.07
N LEU A 147 -19.15 -4.84 -13.40
CA LEU A 147 -18.82 -3.71 -14.27
C LEU A 147 -19.82 -2.54 -14.15
N ASP A 148 -20.97 -2.78 -13.50
CA ASP A 148 -22.07 -1.82 -13.30
C ASP A 148 -22.01 -1.12 -11.93
N GLU A 149 -21.13 -1.56 -11.02
CA GLU A 149 -20.89 -0.89 -9.74
C GLU A 149 -20.24 0.47 -10.02
N SER A 150 -20.71 1.52 -9.33
CA SER A 150 -20.35 2.91 -9.64
C SER A 150 -18.85 3.04 -9.90
N SER A 151 -18.50 3.50 -11.11
CA SER A 151 -17.18 3.46 -11.73
C SER A 151 -16.12 4.35 -11.06
N ALA A 152 -16.21 4.54 -9.73
CA ALA A 152 -15.11 5.04 -8.96
C ALA A 152 -13.92 4.11 -9.24
N SER A 153 -12.88 4.66 -9.89
CA SER A 153 -11.67 3.94 -10.27
C SER A 153 -11.04 3.17 -9.10
N ALA A 154 -11.31 3.60 -7.86
CA ALA A 154 -10.92 2.93 -6.64
C ALA A 154 -11.49 1.51 -6.45
N ASN A 155 -12.66 1.21 -7.05
CA ASN A 155 -13.36 -0.06 -6.89
C ASN A 155 -13.08 -1.05 -8.04
N LEU A 156 -12.27 -0.64 -9.02
CA LEU A 156 -11.89 -1.50 -10.14
C LEU A 156 -10.72 -2.40 -9.76
N SER A 157 -10.71 -3.60 -10.32
CA SER A 157 -9.55 -4.49 -10.23
C SER A 157 -8.48 -4.03 -11.22
N GLU A 158 -7.23 -3.92 -10.78
CA GLU A 158 -6.11 -3.41 -11.58
C GLU A 158 -5.30 -4.59 -12.15
N VAL A 159 -5.02 -4.54 -13.46
CA VAL A 159 -4.22 -5.54 -14.18
C VAL A 159 -3.05 -4.83 -14.82
N SER A 160 -1.82 -5.20 -14.45
CA SER A 160 -0.61 -4.68 -15.08
C SER A 160 0.23 -5.81 -15.63
N PHE A 161 0.68 -5.66 -16.88
CA PHE A 161 1.50 -6.67 -17.55
C PHE A 161 2.70 -5.99 -18.21
N ARG A 162 3.87 -6.62 -18.08
CA ARG A 162 5.09 -6.19 -18.76
C ARG A 162 5.27 -7.05 -20.00
N LEU A 163 5.03 -6.44 -21.17
CA LEU A 163 5.32 -7.08 -22.46
C LEU A 163 6.82 -6.98 -22.74
N ARG A 164 7.46 -8.11 -23.01
CA ARG A 164 8.81 -8.17 -23.53
C ARG A 164 8.74 -8.65 -24.98
N ALA A 165 9.18 -7.81 -25.92
CA ALA A 165 9.54 -8.31 -27.24
C ALA A 165 10.77 -9.22 -27.05
N PRO A 166 10.71 -10.54 -27.36
CA PRO A 166 11.91 -11.28 -27.68
C PRO A 166 12.67 -10.49 -28.74
N ARG A 167 13.86 -9.99 -28.40
CA ARG A 167 14.80 -9.58 -29.43
C ARG A 167 14.99 -10.80 -30.32
N GLY A 168 14.67 -10.66 -31.60
CA GLY A 168 15.11 -11.64 -32.59
C GLY A 168 16.63 -11.71 -32.56
N GLU A 169 17.14 -12.94 -32.51
CA GLU A 169 18.50 -13.34 -32.90
C GLU A 169 19.65 -12.64 -32.15
N THR A 170 20.09 -13.25 -31.04
CA THR A 170 21.43 -13.87 -30.91
C THR A 170 21.66 -14.28 -29.45
N ASP A 171 21.15 -15.45 -29.06
CA ASP A 171 22.08 -16.44 -28.51
C ASP A 171 22.86 -16.95 -29.74
N ALA A 172 23.71 -16.09 -30.31
CA ALA A 172 24.86 -16.63 -31.00
C ALA A 172 25.64 -17.26 -29.85
N GLU A 173 25.78 -18.58 -29.88
CA GLU A 173 26.81 -19.28 -29.13
C GLU A 173 28.02 -18.35 -29.08
N GLN A 174 28.30 -17.79 -27.89
CA GLN A 174 29.47 -16.96 -27.74
C GLN A 174 30.62 -17.84 -28.24
N PRO A 175 31.38 -17.42 -29.26
CA PRO A 175 32.44 -18.27 -29.80
C PRO A 175 33.29 -18.70 -28.62
N SER A 176 33.28 -20.01 -28.35
CA SER A 176 34.03 -20.58 -27.24
C SER A 176 35.48 -20.47 -27.64
N TYR A 177 36.16 -19.51 -27.01
CA TYR A 177 37.56 -19.25 -27.24
C TYR A 177 38.40 -20.22 -26.42
N VAL A 178 39.30 -20.94 -27.10
CA VAL A 178 40.21 -21.91 -26.48
C VAL A 178 41.64 -21.47 -26.72
N ASP A 179 42.49 -21.63 -25.70
CA ASP A 179 43.92 -21.33 -25.79
C ASP A 179 44.63 -22.35 -26.68
N VAL A 180 45.37 -21.88 -27.67
CA VAL A 180 46.18 -22.72 -28.56
C VAL A 180 47.39 -23.27 -27.78
N PRO A 181 47.55 -24.60 -27.65
CA PRO A 181 48.68 -25.19 -26.94
C PRO A 181 50.01 -24.97 -27.68
N ASP A 182 51.15 -24.98 -26.95
CA ASP A 182 52.48 -24.99 -27.57
C ASP A 182 52.81 -26.40 -28.08
N LEU A 183 52.99 -26.49 -29.40
CA LEU A 183 53.27 -27.70 -30.14
C LEU A 183 54.69 -27.73 -30.71
N ARG A 184 55.47 -26.65 -30.58
CA ARG A 184 56.84 -26.61 -31.10
C ARG A 184 57.74 -27.58 -30.35
N GLY A 185 58.63 -28.26 -31.07
CA GLY A 185 59.54 -29.25 -30.51
C GLY A 185 58.87 -30.57 -30.11
N VAL A 186 57.57 -30.75 -30.34
CA VAL A 186 56.89 -32.04 -30.13
C VAL A 186 56.73 -32.80 -31.45
N PRO A 187 56.74 -34.15 -31.44
CA PRO A 187 56.50 -34.93 -32.64
C PRO A 187 55.04 -34.80 -33.10
N TYR A 188 54.81 -34.86 -34.41
CA TYR A 188 53.49 -34.67 -35.05
C TYR A 188 52.35 -35.46 -34.39
N GLU A 189 52.58 -36.74 -34.08
CA GLU A 189 51.58 -37.62 -33.43
C GLU A 189 51.19 -37.19 -32.01
N VAL A 190 52.07 -36.48 -31.32
CA VAL A 190 51.78 -35.88 -30.01
C VAL A 190 51.08 -34.54 -30.19
N ALA A 191 51.47 -33.77 -31.22
CA ALA A 191 50.84 -32.49 -31.53
C ALA A 191 49.35 -32.66 -31.90
N ALA A 192 49.03 -33.60 -32.79
CA ALA A 192 47.66 -33.90 -33.19
C ALA A 192 46.76 -34.33 -32.02
N ARG A 193 47.30 -35.10 -31.07
CA ARG A 193 46.57 -35.49 -29.85
C ARG A 193 46.32 -34.33 -28.90
N ARG A 194 47.28 -33.40 -28.78
CA ARG A 194 47.14 -32.20 -27.95
C ARG A 194 46.09 -31.23 -28.52
N LEU A 195 46.05 -31.08 -29.85
CA LEU A 195 45.01 -30.31 -30.53
C LEU A 195 43.63 -30.91 -30.31
N ALA A 196 43.48 -32.23 -30.52
CA ALA A 196 42.22 -32.92 -30.29
C ALA A 196 41.73 -32.82 -28.83
N SER A 197 42.64 -32.83 -27.85
CA SER A 197 42.28 -32.65 -26.43
C SER A 197 41.90 -31.21 -26.07
N ALA A 198 42.32 -30.24 -26.88
CA ALA A 198 41.99 -28.82 -26.74
C ALA A 198 40.82 -28.41 -27.65
N GLU A 199 40.07 -29.38 -28.21
CA GLU A 199 38.95 -29.12 -29.14
C GLU A 199 39.38 -28.32 -30.39
N LEU A 200 40.64 -28.44 -30.82
CA LEU A 200 41.22 -27.81 -32.00
C LEU A 200 41.55 -28.86 -33.07
N THR A 201 41.55 -28.45 -34.34
CA THR A 201 41.81 -29.35 -35.48
C THR A 201 43.20 -29.12 -36.09
N VAL A 202 43.77 -30.16 -36.69
CA VAL A 202 45.03 -30.02 -37.45
C VAL A 202 44.68 -29.40 -38.81
N GLY A 203 45.28 -28.24 -39.10
CA GLY A 203 45.16 -27.55 -40.37
C GLY A 203 46.12 -28.09 -41.42
N THR A 204 46.71 -27.18 -42.18
CA THR A 204 47.71 -27.44 -43.21
C THR A 204 49.03 -27.87 -42.59
N VAL A 205 49.60 -28.98 -43.07
CA VAL A 205 50.90 -29.48 -42.61
C VAL A 205 51.94 -29.26 -43.69
N GLU A 206 52.82 -28.29 -43.48
CA GLU A 206 53.96 -28.01 -44.36
C GLU A 206 55.22 -28.71 -43.86
N ARG A 207 56.13 -29.01 -44.79
CA ARG A 207 57.39 -29.69 -44.49
C ARG A 207 58.55 -28.77 -44.84
N ALA A 208 59.38 -28.44 -43.86
CA ALA A 208 60.57 -27.61 -44.04
C ALA A 208 61.82 -28.37 -43.63
N VAL A 209 62.91 -28.20 -44.38
CA VAL A 209 64.20 -28.81 -44.03
C VAL A 209 64.84 -27.99 -42.92
N ASP A 210 64.97 -28.58 -41.74
CA ASP A 210 65.65 -27.99 -40.59
C ASP A 210 66.72 -28.98 -40.09
N PRO A 211 68.02 -28.65 -40.21
CA PRO A 211 69.10 -29.53 -39.77
C PRO A 211 69.23 -29.63 -38.25
N ASP A 212 68.64 -28.71 -37.49
CA ASP A 212 68.76 -28.63 -36.03
C ASP A 212 67.60 -29.33 -35.29
N THR A 213 66.54 -29.69 -36.02
CA THR A 213 65.32 -30.30 -35.48
C THR A 213 65.20 -31.77 -35.91
N THR A 214 64.75 -32.65 -35.01
CA THR A 214 64.54 -34.07 -35.36
C THR A 214 63.43 -34.20 -36.40
N PRO A 215 63.64 -34.95 -37.51
CA PRO A 215 62.60 -35.13 -38.52
C PRO A 215 61.27 -35.62 -37.95
N GLY A 216 60.16 -35.06 -38.43
CA GLY A 216 58.81 -35.31 -37.93
C GLY A 216 58.41 -34.52 -36.68
N THR A 217 59.25 -33.58 -36.24
CA THR A 217 58.96 -32.65 -35.13
C THR A 217 58.43 -31.32 -35.66
N VAL A 218 57.48 -30.70 -34.95
CA VAL A 218 56.93 -29.39 -35.30
C VAL A 218 57.98 -28.31 -35.05
N ILE A 219 58.33 -27.57 -36.10
CA ILE A 219 59.23 -26.40 -36.09
C ILE A 219 58.41 -25.15 -35.76
N GLU A 220 57.30 -24.97 -36.47
CA GLU A 220 56.44 -23.78 -36.36
C GLU A 220 54.96 -24.18 -36.32
N GLN A 221 54.14 -23.31 -35.73
CA GLN A 221 52.69 -23.44 -35.68
C GLN A 221 52.04 -22.10 -35.98
N PHE A 222 50.85 -22.12 -36.57
CA PHE A 222 50.02 -20.95 -36.79
C PHE A 222 48.55 -21.29 -36.51
N PRO A 223 47.82 -20.52 -35.69
CA PRO A 223 48.22 -19.44 -34.78
C PRO A 223 49.33 -19.77 -33.76
N ASP A 224 49.98 -18.73 -33.23
CA ASP A 224 51.06 -18.83 -32.25
C ASP A 224 50.62 -19.57 -30.97
N ALA A 225 51.59 -20.17 -30.26
CA ALA A 225 51.34 -20.78 -28.96
C ALA A 225 50.75 -19.76 -27.97
N PHE A 226 49.79 -20.20 -27.17
CA PHE A 226 49.05 -19.40 -26.19
C PHE A 226 48.20 -18.27 -26.79
N SER A 227 48.00 -18.25 -28.12
CA SER A 227 47.00 -17.39 -28.76
C SER A 227 45.60 -17.96 -28.55
N VAL A 228 44.59 -17.12 -28.80
CA VAL A 228 43.20 -17.49 -28.61
C VAL A 228 42.59 -17.83 -29.97
N ALA A 229 42.02 -19.03 -30.10
CA ALA A 229 41.34 -19.49 -31.31
C ALA A 229 39.90 -19.91 -31.00
N GLU A 230 39.04 -19.90 -32.01
CA GLU A 230 37.68 -20.45 -31.89
C GLU A 230 37.73 -21.97 -31.71
N ALA A 231 36.80 -22.54 -30.94
CA ALA A 231 36.64 -23.98 -30.86
C ALA A 231 36.53 -24.59 -32.28
N GLU A 232 37.18 -25.73 -32.50
CA GLU A 232 37.35 -26.42 -33.78
C GLU A 232 38.26 -25.73 -34.82
N ALA A 233 38.86 -24.58 -34.52
CA ALA A 233 39.74 -23.89 -35.46
C ALA A 233 40.94 -24.76 -35.93
N PRO A 234 41.31 -24.69 -37.23
CA PRO A 234 42.46 -25.40 -37.76
C PRO A 234 43.77 -24.70 -37.37
N ILE A 235 44.73 -25.47 -36.85
CA ILE A 235 46.09 -25.00 -36.54
C ILE A 235 47.05 -25.58 -37.58
N ASP A 236 47.65 -24.70 -38.38
CA ASP A 236 48.65 -25.04 -39.40
C ASP A 236 49.99 -25.35 -38.72
N LEU A 237 50.70 -26.37 -39.20
CA LEU A 237 51.95 -26.87 -38.61
C LEU A 237 53.04 -26.99 -39.67
N VAL A 238 54.24 -26.51 -39.35
CA VAL A 238 55.44 -26.76 -40.15
C VAL A 238 56.26 -27.85 -39.44
N ILE A 239 56.49 -28.98 -40.09
CA ILE A 239 57.26 -30.09 -39.53
C ILE A 239 58.64 -30.21 -40.19
N ALA A 240 59.63 -30.65 -39.42
CA ALA A 240 60.97 -30.95 -39.90
C ALA A 240 60.93 -32.12 -40.89
N ALA A 241 61.29 -31.85 -42.14
CA ALA A 241 61.52 -32.86 -43.15
C ALA A 241 62.86 -33.56 -42.91
N ASP A 242 62.96 -34.81 -43.35
CA ASP A 242 64.27 -35.45 -43.46
C ASP A 242 65.17 -34.61 -44.38
N PRO A 243 66.45 -34.37 -44.02
CA PRO A 243 67.39 -33.75 -44.94
C PRO A 243 67.64 -34.72 -46.10
N ASP A 244 66.99 -34.46 -47.23
CA ASP A 244 67.20 -35.22 -48.46
C ASP A 244 68.65 -35.02 -48.94
N PRO A 245 69.42 -36.10 -49.22
CA PRO A 245 70.70 -35.96 -49.89
C PRO A 245 70.48 -35.49 -51.33
N GLY A 246 70.79 -34.22 -51.58
CA GLY A 246 70.67 -33.61 -52.92
C GLY A 246 71.44 -34.34 -54.03
N PRO A 247 71.25 -33.93 -55.30
CA PRO A 247 72.09 -32.82 -55.75
C PRO A 247 71.49 -31.85 -56.79
N ASP A 248 72.19 -30.71 -56.91
CA ASP A 248 72.35 -29.82 -58.08
C ASP A 248 71.21 -28.90 -58.57
N GLY A 249 71.34 -27.61 -58.21
CA GLY A 249 71.83 -26.61 -59.17
C GLY A 249 70.84 -25.67 -59.90
N ARG A 250 70.87 -24.39 -59.48
CA ARG A 250 70.60 -23.15 -60.26
C ARG A 250 69.15 -22.96 -60.74
N THR A 251 68.50 -21.80 -60.64
CA THR A 251 68.96 -20.43 -60.86
C THR A 251 67.94 -19.46 -60.24
N ALA A 252 68.41 -18.28 -59.87
CA ALA A 252 67.63 -17.15 -59.41
C ALA A 252 66.54 -16.72 -60.40
N GLU A 253 65.43 -16.21 -59.87
CA GLU A 253 64.83 -14.99 -60.39
C GLU A 253 64.17 -14.21 -59.26
N ARG A 254 64.40 -12.90 -59.33
CA ARG A 254 64.13 -11.86 -58.36
C ARG A 254 63.05 -11.02 -58.99
N GLU A 255 61.88 -10.89 -58.37
CA GLU A 255 61.00 -9.75 -58.65
C GLU A 255 60.51 -9.14 -57.34
N THR A 256 60.92 -7.88 -57.19
CA THR A 256 60.52 -6.90 -56.21
C THR A 256 59.30 -6.15 -56.72
N THR A 257 58.31 -5.90 -55.86
CA THR A 257 57.54 -4.64 -55.78
C THR A 257 56.95 -4.58 -54.37
N ASN A 258 57.43 -3.71 -53.47
CA ASN A 258 57.00 -2.32 -53.23
C ASN A 258 55.52 -2.23 -52.81
N GLU A 259 55.27 -1.90 -51.53
CA GLU A 259 54.75 -0.59 -51.04
C GLU A 259 53.25 -0.77 -50.68
N THR A 260 52.65 -0.22 -49.62
CA THR A 260 53.07 0.82 -48.68
C THR A 260 52.00 0.98 -47.59
N GLU A 261 52.49 1.29 -46.39
CA GLU A 261 51.92 2.11 -45.30
C GLU A 261 50.59 1.80 -44.60
N GLY A 262 50.73 1.67 -43.28
CA GLY A 262 50.17 2.64 -42.33
C GLY A 262 49.16 2.03 -41.35
N SER A 263 49.15 2.34 -40.06
CA SER A 263 49.93 3.20 -39.18
C SER A 263 49.36 2.99 -37.78
N GLN A 264 50.22 3.01 -36.74
CA GLN A 264 49.93 3.47 -35.35
C GLN A 264 48.87 2.63 -34.58
N ASP A 265 48.92 2.44 -33.27
CA ASP A 265 49.51 3.19 -32.18
C ASP A 265 49.62 2.29 -30.94
N GLU A 266 50.41 2.76 -30.00
CA GLU A 266 50.76 2.30 -28.66
C GLU A 266 49.73 1.47 -27.87
N SER A 267 50.23 0.49 -27.10
CA SER A 267 49.94 0.36 -25.66
C SER A 267 50.80 -0.72 -25.01
N ARG A 268 51.84 -0.27 -24.28
CA ARG A 268 52.55 -1.09 -23.30
C ARG A 268 51.84 -1.00 -21.94
N THR A 269 51.43 -2.16 -21.47
CA THR A 269 51.32 -2.62 -20.08
C THR A 269 51.93 -1.73 -18.99
N ASP A 270 51.21 -1.54 -17.89
CA ASP A 270 51.78 -1.98 -16.60
C ASP A 270 50.71 -2.34 -15.57
N THR A 271 51.04 -3.37 -14.79
CA THR A 271 50.23 -4.14 -13.87
C THR A 271 50.43 -3.62 -12.46
N ARG A 272 49.37 -3.43 -11.67
CA ARG A 272 49.45 -3.44 -10.19
C ARG A 272 48.23 -4.11 -9.56
N GLU A 273 48.36 -5.41 -9.38
CA GLU A 273 48.27 -6.12 -8.10
C GLU A 273 47.43 -5.46 -6.97
N ARG A 274 46.24 -6.01 -6.69
CA ARG A 274 45.79 -6.26 -5.30
C ARG A 274 44.64 -7.27 -5.23
N ALA A 275 44.85 -8.29 -4.40
CA ALA A 275 43.92 -9.37 -4.05
C ALA A 275 42.64 -8.88 -3.32
N PRO A 276 41.57 -9.72 -3.24
CA PRO A 276 40.24 -9.31 -2.80
C PRO A 276 40.07 -9.39 -1.27
N ARG A 277 39.14 -8.60 -0.73
CA ARG A 277 38.58 -8.82 0.60
C ARG A 277 37.06 -8.87 0.53
N SER A 278 36.55 -10.03 0.92
CA SER A 278 35.21 -10.28 1.42
C SER A 278 34.91 -9.42 2.66
N GLY A 279 33.66 -8.99 2.79
CA GLY A 279 33.11 -8.37 3.99
C GLY A 279 31.82 -7.64 3.66
N GLY A 280 30.69 -8.31 3.84
CA GLY A 280 29.42 -7.60 4.01
C GLY A 280 29.40 -6.90 5.36
N ASP A 281 28.86 -5.69 5.40
CA ASP A 281 27.90 -5.30 6.43
C ASP A 281 27.11 -4.10 5.94
N ALA A 282 25.81 -4.14 6.21
CA ALA A 282 24.91 -3.03 6.06
C ALA A 282 25.11 -2.11 7.26
N SER A 283 25.35 -0.82 7.05
CA SER A 283 25.19 0.18 8.10
C SER A 283 24.90 1.53 7.47
N GLU A 284 23.61 1.85 7.52
CA GLU A 284 23.03 3.12 7.96
C GLU A 284 23.51 4.40 7.27
N ASP A 285 22.57 4.91 6.47
CA ASP A 285 22.51 6.26 5.94
C ASP A 285 22.92 7.33 6.97
N ASP A 286 23.86 8.14 6.51
CA ASP A 286 24.22 9.44 7.04
C ASP A 286 23.01 10.39 6.93
N ALA A 287 22.28 10.58 8.02
CA ALA A 287 21.20 11.57 8.13
C ALA A 287 21.72 12.86 8.78
N PRO A 288 21.33 14.05 8.28
CA PRO A 288 21.88 15.31 8.74
C PRO A 288 21.40 15.65 10.15
N THR A 289 22.32 16.15 10.96
CA THR A 289 22.14 16.62 12.34
C THR A 289 21.36 17.94 12.38
N ALA A 290 20.03 17.84 12.54
CA ALA A 290 19.18 18.92 13.07
C ALA A 290 18.84 18.61 14.54
N ASP A 291 19.88 18.54 15.37
CA ASP A 291 19.80 18.04 16.75
C ASP A 291 19.65 19.19 17.74
N ASP A 292 18.46 19.30 18.32
CA ASP A 292 18.17 19.22 19.77
C ASP A 292 16.81 19.85 20.08
N ASP A 293 16.45 20.94 19.39
CA ASP A 293 15.17 21.63 19.57
C ASP A 293 13.97 20.84 19.01
N GLU A 294 14.12 20.18 17.86
CA GLU A 294 13.09 19.33 17.26
C GLU A 294 12.84 18.05 18.09
N ARG A 295 13.89 17.49 18.72
CA ARG A 295 13.75 16.32 19.61
C ARG A 295 12.98 16.69 20.87
N ASN A 296 13.26 17.85 21.47
CA ASN A 296 12.61 18.31 22.69
C ASN A 296 11.12 18.64 22.48
N GLN A 297 10.74 19.14 21.31
CA GLN A 297 9.33 19.41 20.96
C GLN A 297 8.57 18.14 20.55
N ALA A 298 9.25 17.18 19.93
CA ALA A 298 8.63 15.92 19.49
C ALA A 298 8.48 14.87 20.61
N GLU A 299 9.21 14.98 21.73
CA GLU A 299 9.10 14.08 22.89
C GLU A 299 7.68 13.98 23.50
N PRO A 300 7.03 15.10 23.91
CA PRO A 300 5.67 15.04 24.45
C PRO A 300 4.66 14.53 23.41
N PHE A 301 4.91 14.85 22.14
CA PHE A 301 4.10 14.41 21.02
C PHE A 301 4.19 12.89 20.79
N ARG A 302 5.39 12.32 20.76
CA ARG A 302 5.61 10.87 20.66
C ARG A 302 5.02 10.12 21.84
N ARG A 303 5.08 10.72 23.04
CA ARG A 303 4.48 10.15 24.25
C ARG A 303 2.95 10.08 24.14
N ALA A 304 2.30 11.15 23.69
CA ALA A 304 0.86 11.17 23.49
C ALA A 304 0.41 10.11 22.45
N ILE A 305 1.14 9.98 21.34
CA ILE A 305 0.84 8.93 20.33
C ILE A 305 0.98 7.52 20.92
N ALA A 306 2.02 7.29 21.71
CA ALA A 306 2.25 5.99 22.35
C ALA A 306 1.21 5.66 23.44
N GLU A 307 0.54 6.67 24.00
CA GLU A 307 -0.52 6.51 25.00
C GLU A 307 -1.86 6.14 24.34
N VAL A 308 -2.21 6.81 23.22
CA VAL A 308 -3.45 6.55 22.46
C VAL A 308 -3.39 5.22 21.71
N ALA A 309 -2.24 4.86 21.12
CA ALA A 309 -2.09 3.65 20.32
C ALA A 309 -0.86 2.84 20.77
N PRO A 310 -0.88 2.19 21.95
CA PRO A 310 0.29 1.54 22.53
C PRO A 310 0.84 0.40 21.67
N GLU A 311 -0.02 -0.32 20.95
CA GLU A 311 0.40 -1.42 20.07
C GLU A 311 1.10 -0.92 18.80
N HIS A 312 0.82 0.31 18.36
CA HIS A 312 1.24 0.82 17.05
C HIS A 312 2.06 2.11 17.14
N GLY A 313 2.22 2.69 18.34
CA GLY A 313 2.70 4.05 18.55
C GLY A 313 4.06 4.35 17.91
N LYS A 314 5.02 3.42 17.97
CA LYS A 314 6.32 3.60 17.28
C LYS A 314 6.18 3.63 15.76
N ALA A 315 5.40 2.70 15.19
CA ALA A 315 5.19 2.63 13.74
C ALA A 315 4.39 3.84 13.21
N VAL A 316 3.48 4.38 14.02
CA VAL A 316 2.71 5.60 13.73
C VAL A 316 3.63 6.82 13.79
N VAL A 317 4.46 6.95 14.82
CA VAL A 317 5.47 8.02 14.94
C VAL A 317 6.44 8.02 13.76
N ASP A 318 6.90 6.87 13.30
CA ASP A 318 7.85 6.78 12.18
C ASP A 318 7.19 7.14 10.85
N ARG A 319 5.92 6.75 10.66
CA ARG A 319 5.14 7.14 9.47
C ARG A 319 4.80 8.63 9.47
N LEU A 320 4.43 9.20 10.62
CA LEU A 320 4.18 10.63 10.78
C LEU A 320 5.44 11.46 10.51
N ARG A 321 6.61 11.02 11.01
CA ARG A 321 7.89 11.65 10.70
C ARG A 321 8.18 11.63 9.20
N ARG A 322 7.94 10.49 8.53
CA ARG A 322 8.10 10.36 7.07
C ARG A 322 7.11 11.22 6.29
N ALA A 323 5.94 11.49 6.86
CA ALA A 323 4.94 12.41 6.32
C ALA A 323 5.26 13.90 6.61
N GLY A 324 6.37 14.20 7.29
CA GLY A 324 6.76 15.57 7.64
C GLY A 324 6.01 16.14 8.84
N VAL A 325 5.32 15.29 9.61
CA VAL A 325 4.59 15.70 10.80
C VAL A 325 5.42 15.42 12.04
N THR A 326 6.07 16.46 12.53
CA THR A 326 6.99 16.39 13.67
C THR A 326 6.43 17.06 14.93
N ASP A 327 5.37 17.88 14.79
CA ASP A 327 4.77 18.64 15.88
C ASP A 327 3.22 18.57 15.89
N PRO A 328 2.57 18.81 17.05
CA PRO A 328 1.11 18.78 17.19
C PRO A 328 0.37 19.80 16.33
N GLU A 329 1.01 20.89 15.92
CA GLU A 329 0.38 21.94 15.13
C GLU A 329 0.33 21.57 13.65
N SER A 330 1.41 20.97 13.15
CA SER A 330 1.45 20.35 11.83
C SER A 330 0.43 19.22 11.72
N LEU A 331 0.25 18.38 12.75
CA LEU A 331 -0.80 17.34 12.77
C LEU A 331 -2.21 17.89 12.59
N ARG A 332 -2.50 19.07 13.14
CA ARG A 332 -3.83 19.70 13.07
C ARG A 332 -4.12 20.33 11.72
N ARG A 333 -3.08 20.65 10.93
CA ARG A 333 -3.22 21.22 9.58
C ARG A 333 -3.62 20.18 8.54
N PHE A 334 -3.38 18.90 8.83
CA PHE A 334 -3.75 17.82 7.93
C PHE A 334 -5.20 17.38 8.16
N ASP A 335 -5.88 17.14 7.04
CA ASP A 335 -7.19 16.52 7.04
C ASP A 335 -7.12 15.08 7.63
N PRO A 336 -8.04 14.69 8.53
CA PRO A 336 -7.99 13.39 9.20
C PRO A 336 -8.10 12.22 8.21
N ASP A 337 -8.88 12.36 7.13
CA ASP A 337 -9.10 11.30 6.15
C ASP A 337 -7.86 11.13 5.26
N GLU A 338 -7.23 12.24 4.85
CA GLU A 338 -5.99 12.21 4.09
C GLU A 338 -4.83 11.62 4.91
N LEU A 339 -4.74 12.00 6.18
CA LEU A 339 -3.70 11.51 7.08
C LEU A 339 -3.91 10.03 7.40
N ALA A 340 -5.15 9.60 7.62
CA ALA A 340 -5.52 8.20 7.80
C ALA A 340 -5.16 7.33 6.59
N ALA A 341 -5.43 7.82 5.38
CA ALA A 341 -5.06 7.13 4.13
C ALA A 341 -3.54 7.00 3.98
N ARG A 342 -2.79 8.07 4.24
CA ARG A 342 -1.31 8.08 4.15
C ARG A 342 -0.65 7.22 5.21
N LEU A 343 -1.24 7.15 6.40
CA LEU A 343 -0.74 6.33 7.49
C LEU A 343 -1.26 4.89 7.40
N SER A 344 -2.33 4.60 6.64
CA SER A 344 -3.00 3.29 6.67
C SER A 344 -3.46 2.92 8.09
N ILE A 345 -4.10 3.88 8.77
CA ILE A 345 -4.71 3.71 10.11
C ILE A 345 -6.20 4.09 9.97
N PRO A 346 -7.12 3.49 10.75
CA PRO A 346 -8.50 3.97 10.82
C PRO A 346 -8.59 5.46 11.16
N THR A 347 -9.54 6.16 10.55
CA THR A 347 -9.75 7.61 10.72
C THR A 347 -10.08 7.98 12.16
N GLU A 348 -10.74 7.07 12.88
CA GLU A 348 -11.11 7.25 14.29
C GLU A 348 -9.88 7.44 15.19
N VAL A 349 -8.78 6.74 14.89
CA VAL A 349 -7.53 6.83 15.66
C VAL A 349 -6.82 8.15 15.40
N VAL A 350 -6.88 8.64 14.15
CA VAL A 350 -6.34 9.96 13.79
C VAL A 350 -7.16 11.07 14.43
N ASP A 351 -8.49 10.93 14.44
CA ASP A 351 -9.40 11.86 15.09
C ASP A 351 -9.23 11.88 16.61
N GLU A 352 -9.07 10.72 17.26
CA GLU A 352 -8.82 10.63 18.69
C GLU A 352 -7.46 11.26 19.05
N LEU A 353 -6.43 10.99 18.26
CA LEU A 353 -5.12 11.59 18.42
C LEU A 353 -5.17 13.12 18.22
N GLN A 354 -5.90 13.61 17.22
CA GLN A 354 -6.11 15.04 16.99
C GLN A 354 -6.98 15.69 18.08
N ALA A 355 -7.94 14.97 18.66
CA ALA A 355 -8.82 15.47 19.73
C ALA A 355 -8.10 15.56 21.08
N GLU A 356 -7.20 14.62 21.38
CA GLU A 356 -6.42 14.59 22.61
C GLU A 356 -5.24 15.56 22.56
N LEU A 357 -4.58 15.67 21.40
CA LEU A 357 -3.54 16.68 21.17
C LEU A 357 -4.10 18.07 20.90
N GLY A 358 -5.31 18.15 20.36
CA GLY A 358 -5.99 19.38 19.96
C GLY A 358 -7.31 19.54 20.67
N GLY A 359 -7.23 20.14 21.85
CA GLY A 359 -8.41 20.56 22.62
C GLY A 359 -9.49 21.12 21.70
N LYS A 360 -10.58 20.34 21.58
CA LYS A 360 -11.87 20.64 20.96
C LYS A 360 -11.77 21.25 19.55
N ARG A 361 -11.99 20.43 18.52
CA ARG A 361 -12.59 20.94 17.27
C ARG A 361 -13.80 21.80 17.66
N ASP A 362 -13.83 23.05 17.21
CA ASP A 362 -14.99 23.91 17.42
C ASP A 362 -16.23 23.20 16.86
N PRO A 363 -17.24 22.89 17.70
CA PRO A 363 -18.39 22.10 17.27
C PRO A 363 -19.29 22.86 16.29
N VAL A 364 -19.06 24.16 16.12
CA VAL A 364 -19.88 25.05 15.29
C VAL A 364 -19.12 25.38 14.00
N PRO A 365 -19.64 24.96 12.83
CA PRO A 365 -19.04 25.27 11.53
C PRO A 365 -19.23 26.75 11.17
N LEU A 366 -18.30 27.30 10.38
CA LEU A 366 -18.29 28.71 9.97
C LEU A 366 -19.54 29.15 9.22
N GLU A 367 -20.20 28.21 8.54
CA GLU A 367 -21.42 28.42 7.77
C GLU A 367 -22.66 28.76 8.63
N GLU A 368 -22.59 28.59 9.96
CA GLU A 368 -23.65 29.04 10.86
C GLU A 368 -23.64 30.57 11.08
N VAL A 369 -22.53 31.24 10.76
CA VAL A 369 -22.44 32.69 10.80
C VAL A 369 -23.17 33.29 9.60
N SER A 370 -24.11 34.20 9.87
CA SER A 370 -24.98 34.77 8.85
C SER A 370 -24.17 35.57 7.84
N GLY A 371 -24.26 35.18 6.57
CA GLY A 371 -23.51 35.79 5.48
C GLY A 371 -22.16 35.15 5.19
N ILE A 372 -21.73 34.14 5.97
CA ILE A 372 -20.64 33.23 5.60
C ILE A 372 -21.23 32.05 4.84
N GLY A 373 -21.27 32.16 3.51
CA GLY A 373 -21.56 31.03 2.64
C GLY A 373 -20.34 30.15 2.38
N PRO A 374 -20.51 29.02 1.65
CA PRO A 374 -19.43 28.05 1.39
C PRO A 374 -18.21 28.68 0.69
N THR A 375 -18.40 29.75 -0.08
CA THR A 375 -17.33 30.49 -0.75
C THR A 375 -16.44 31.28 0.22
N TYR A 376 -17.04 31.89 1.25
CA TYR A 376 -16.28 32.65 2.27
C TYR A 376 -15.70 31.69 3.31
N ALA A 377 -16.46 30.66 3.69
CA ALA A 377 -15.98 29.59 4.56
C ALA A 377 -14.78 28.86 3.96
N GLY A 378 -14.78 28.59 2.64
CA GLY A 378 -13.64 28.01 1.93
C GLY A 378 -12.38 28.86 2.06
N ARG A 379 -12.48 30.18 1.83
CA ARG A 379 -11.33 31.10 1.95
C ARG A 379 -10.79 31.21 3.38
N LEU A 380 -11.69 31.17 4.36
CA LEU A 380 -11.31 31.18 5.77
C LEU A 380 -10.61 29.87 6.16
N ARG A 381 -11.09 28.72 5.65
CA ARG A 381 -10.44 27.41 5.84
C ARG A 381 -9.07 27.34 5.17
N ASP A 382 -8.94 27.84 3.95
CA ASP A 382 -7.65 27.92 3.24
C ASP A 382 -6.63 28.78 4.00
N ALA A 383 -7.11 29.71 4.84
CA ALA A 383 -6.32 30.55 5.72
C ALA A 383 -6.10 29.97 7.13
N GLY A 384 -6.58 28.74 7.40
CA GLY A 384 -6.40 28.06 8.69
C GLY A 384 -7.47 28.37 9.74
N VAL A 385 -8.57 29.02 9.37
CA VAL A 385 -9.73 29.27 10.25
C VAL A 385 -10.79 28.23 9.91
N HIS A 386 -10.97 27.26 10.80
CA HIS A 386 -11.83 26.10 10.55
C HIS A 386 -13.15 26.14 11.34
N GLY A 387 -13.29 27.05 12.32
CA GLY A 387 -14.44 27.08 13.22
C GLY A 387 -14.73 28.44 13.83
N VAL A 388 -15.90 28.53 14.46
CA VAL A 388 -16.46 29.78 14.94
C VAL A 388 -15.72 30.37 16.14
N SER A 389 -15.15 29.57 17.05
CA SER A 389 -14.37 30.12 18.18
C SER A 389 -13.00 30.62 17.72
N GLN A 390 -12.39 29.98 16.72
CA GLN A 390 -11.22 30.53 16.04
C GLN A 390 -11.53 31.88 15.39
N LEU A 391 -12.66 31.99 14.68
CA LEU A 391 -13.10 33.25 14.09
C LEU A 391 -13.35 34.34 15.16
N ALA A 392 -13.87 33.98 16.32
CA ALA A 392 -14.18 34.90 17.44
C ALA A 392 -12.94 35.56 18.06
N THR A 393 -11.77 34.91 17.98
CA THR A 393 -10.49 35.38 18.56
C THR A 393 -9.66 36.25 17.62
N LEU A 394 -10.00 36.28 16.32
CA LEU A 394 -9.26 37.05 15.32
C LEU A 394 -9.64 38.53 15.30
N ASP A 395 -8.72 39.35 14.82
CA ASP A 395 -8.94 40.79 14.60
C ASP A 395 -9.75 41.01 13.31
N PRO A 396 -10.66 42.01 13.27
CA PRO A 396 -11.45 42.30 12.08
C PRO A 396 -10.64 42.66 10.84
N GLY A 397 -9.47 43.29 10.99
CA GLY A 397 -8.57 43.57 9.88
C GLY A 397 -8.02 42.29 9.25
N THR A 398 -7.62 41.33 10.09
CA THR A 398 -7.13 40.02 9.62
C THR A 398 -8.23 39.24 8.91
N VAL A 399 -9.44 39.19 9.47
CA VAL A 399 -10.58 38.47 8.84
C VAL A 399 -11.00 39.15 7.53
N SER A 400 -10.95 40.48 7.47
CA SER A 400 -11.22 41.28 6.26
C SER A 400 -10.27 40.90 5.12
N ASP A 401 -8.97 40.80 5.39
CA ASP A 401 -7.96 40.46 4.39
C ASP A 401 -8.07 39.01 3.92
N LEU A 402 -8.31 38.07 4.86
CA LEU A 402 -8.43 36.65 4.57
C LEU A 402 -9.69 36.33 3.74
N ALA A 403 -10.85 36.86 4.13
CA ALA A 403 -12.10 36.61 3.42
C ALA A 403 -12.32 37.55 2.22
N ARG A 404 -11.49 38.59 2.07
CA ARG A 404 -11.63 39.68 1.08
C ARG A 404 -12.99 40.38 1.19
N VAL A 405 -13.37 40.76 2.39
CA VAL A 405 -14.62 41.49 2.70
C VAL A 405 -14.29 42.86 3.28
N SER A 406 -15.30 43.70 3.52
CA SER A 406 -15.08 44.94 4.27
C SER A 406 -14.84 44.65 5.75
N THR A 407 -14.03 45.49 6.40
CA THR A 407 -13.76 45.41 7.85
C THR A 407 -15.05 45.39 8.67
N GLY A 408 -16.06 46.20 8.33
CA GLY A 408 -17.35 46.19 9.02
C GLY A 408 -18.12 44.86 8.90
N ARG A 409 -17.96 44.13 7.79
CA ARG A 409 -18.58 42.79 7.64
C ARG A 409 -17.82 41.72 8.41
N ALA A 410 -16.50 41.85 8.49
CA ALA A 410 -15.66 41.01 9.34
C ALA A 410 -15.98 41.21 10.83
N GLU A 411 -16.20 42.45 11.27
CA GLU A 411 -16.65 42.76 12.64
C GLU A 411 -17.99 42.07 12.97
N GLU A 412 -18.98 42.15 12.08
CA GLU A 412 -20.29 41.49 12.25
C GLU A 412 -20.15 39.96 12.37
N TRP A 413 -19.27 39.35 11.58
CA TRP A 413 -19.01 37.91 11.64
C TRP A 413 -18.34 37.50 12.95
N ILE A 414 -17.37 38.27 13.44
CA ILE A 414 -16.68 38.03 14.71
C ILE A 414 -17.65 38.18 15.90
N GLU A 415 -18.51 39.21 15.88
CA GLU A 415 -19.51 39.43 16.93
C GLU A 415 -20.57 38.33 16.95
N GLN A 416 -20.99 37.85 15.77
CA GLN A 416 -21.88 36.70 15.68
C GLN A 416 -21.19 35.41 16.12
N ALA A 417 -19.91 35.25 15.80
CA ALA A 417 -19.12 34.10 16.20
C ALA A 417 -18.95 34.00 17.74
N ARG A 418 -18.72 35.14 18.42
CA ARG A 418 -18.70 35.20 19.90
C ARG A 418 -20.03 34.78 20.53
N ARG A 419 -21.15 35.18 19.92
CA ARG A 419 -22.49 34.77 20.39
C ARG A 419 -22.76 33.27 20.22
N LEU A 420 -22.24 32.67 19.15
CA LEU A 420 -22.43 31.24 18.86
C LEU A 420 -21.47 30.32 19.63
N SER A 421 -20.26 30.80 19.94
CA SER A 421 -19.26 30.07 20.74
C SER A 421 -19.54 30.10 22.25
N GLY A 422 -20.51 30.91 22.70
CA GLY A 422 -20.92 30.98 24.10
C GLY A 422 -19.98 31.78 25.01
N GLU A 423 -19.03 32.52 24.46
CA GLU A 423 -18.26 33.53 25.19
C GLU A 423 -19.11 34.79 25.39
N SER A 424 -19.73 34.91 26.57
CA SER A 424 -20.19 36.19 27.14
C SER A 424 -19.21 36.71 28.16
#